data_AF-A0A238JTI7-F1
#
_entry.id   AF-A0A238JTI7-F1
#
_cell.length_a   1.000
_cell.length_b   1.000
_cell.length_c   1.000
_cell.angle_alpha   90.00
_cell.angle_beta   90.00
_cell.angle_gamma   90.00
#
_symmetry.space_group_name_H-M   'P 1'
#
loop_
_entity.id
_entity.type
_entity.pdbx_description
1 polymer ?
#
loop_
_entity_poly.entity_id
_entity_poly.type
_entity_poly.pdbx_seq_one_letter_code
_entity_poly.pdbx_strand_id
1 'polypeptide(L)'
;MSLKSTLIGAVTALSFAMPAFAEIEIHDPYARSSNTMAGAAFMTIHNHGDVDDHLLNVTSDASARVELHTHIEDADGVMRMTHVEEGFVLPAGGEITMQRGAEHVMFMGLNAPFEQDDVVTITFTFENAGEVVVEIPVDQNREEHGAMSGEMDHSDMDHSDH
;
A
#
# COMPACT_ATOMS: atom_id res chain seq x y z
N MET A 1 -20.28 53.95 41.75
CA MET A 1 -19.91 52.53 41.65
C MET A 1 -20.49 51.99 40.36
N SER A 2 -19.65 51.68 39.37
CA SER A 2 -20.09 51.22 38.04
C SER A 2 -19.54 49.81 37.85
N LEU A 3 -20.42 48.80 37.86
CA LEU A 3 -20.05 47.43 37.51
C LEU A 3 -20.31 47.24 36.02
N LYS A 4 -19.21 47.11 35.27
CA LYS A 4 -19.19 46.61 33.89
C LYS A 4 -19.36 45.09 33.97
N SER A 5 -20.47 44.56 33.46
CA SER A 5 -20.68 43.11 33.37
C SER A 5 -20.39 42.65 31.94
N THR A 6 -19.20 42.11 31.75
CA THR A 6 -18.74 41.46 30.51
C THR A 6 -19.28 40.03 30.49
N LEU A 7 -20.09 39.68 29.49
CA LEU A 7 -20.53 38.30 29.24
C LEU A 7 -19.82 37.81 27.97
N ILE A 8 -18.78 37.01 28.16
CA ILE A 8 -18.08 36.28 27.09
C ILE A 8 -18.88 34.99 26.86
N GLY A 9 -19.59 34.91 25.75
CA GLY A 9 -20.23 33.68 25.28
C GLY A 9 -19.18 32.78 24.62
N ALA A 10 -18.79 31.70 25.29
CA ALA A 10 -17.97 30.66 24.68
C ALA A 10 -18.85 29.81 23.75
N VAL A 11 -18.71 30.00 22.44
CA VAL A 11 -19.30 29.11 21.42
C VAL A 11 -18.41 27.88 21.35
N THR A 12 -18.86 26.79 21.97
CA THR A 12 -18.21 25.48 21.86
C THR A 12 -18.57 24.89 20.50
N ALA A 13 -17.67 25.00 19.53
CA ALA A 13 -17.81 24.28 18.27
C ALA A 13 -17.64 22.79 18.54
N LEU A 14 -18.74 22.04 18.55
CA LEU A 14 -18.70 20.58 18.46
C LEU A 14 -18.30 20.24 17.02
N SER A 15 -17.03 19.96 16.81
CA SER A 15 -16.56 19.28 15.59
C SER A 15 -17.13 17.86 15.60
N PHE A 16 -18.26 17.67 14.91
CA PHE A 16 -18.72 16.34 14.54
C PHE A 16 -17.68 15.78 13.55
N ALA A 17 -16.84 14.85 14.01
CA ALA A 17 -16.12 13.99 13.09
C ALA A 17 -17.18 13.15 12.37
N MET A 18 -17.48 13.50 11.12
CA MET A 18 -18.26 12.61 10.27
C MET A 18 -17.48 11.29 10.16
N PRO A 19 -18.15 10.13 10.21
CA PRO A 19 -17.49 8.91 9.79
C PRO A 19 -17.08 9.15 8.34
N ALA A 20 -15.78 9.08 8.07
CA ALA A 20 -15.31 8.88 6.70
C ALA A 20 -16.15 7.72 6.16
N PHE A 21 -16.95 7.98 5.13
CA PHE A 21 -17.71 6.92 4.48
C PHE A 21 -16.69 5.86 4.13
N ALA A 22 -16.82 4.67 4.72
CA ALA A 22 -15.92 3.54 4.48
C ALA A 22 -16.21 2.96 3.09
N GLU A 23 -16.06 3.79 2.07
CA GLU A 23 -16.16 3.45 0.65
C GLU A 23 -14.88 2.75 0.20
N ILE A 24 -13.76 3.01 0.88
CA ILE A 24 -12.51 2.32 0.62
C ILE A 24 -12.46 1.02 1.40
N GLU A 25 -12.41 -0.11 0.70
CA GLU A 25 -12.26 -1.45 1.28
C GLU A 25 -10.92 -2.06 0.85
N ILE A 26 -10.18 -2.64 1.79
CA ILE A 26 -8.92 -3.33 1.51
C ILE A 26 -9.14 -4.85 1.62
N HIS A 27 -8.87 -5.55 0.54
CA HIS A 27 -9.03 -7.00 0.40
C HIS A 27 -7.69 -7.72 0.38
N ASP A 28 -7.69 -8.89 1.03
CA ASP A 28 -6.56 -9.83 1.08
C ASP A 28 -5.18 -9.21 1.42
N PRO A 29 -5.07 -8.24 2.35
CA PRO A 29 -3.81 -7.59 2.63
C PRO A 29 -2.80 -8.58 3.22
N TYR A 30 -1.57 -8.54 2.73
CA TYR A 30 -0.44 -9.23 3.35
C TYR A 30 0.87 -8.48 3.11
N ALA A 31 1.77 -8.57 4.08
CA ALA A 31 3.13 -8.05 3.99
C ALA A 31 4.13 -9.21 3.99
N ARG A 32 5.31 -8.98 3.43
CA ARG A 32 6.42 -9.93 3.50
C ARG A 32 7.76 -9.23 3.49
N SER A 33 8.78 -9.96 3.94
CA SER A 33 10.16 -9.52 3.86
C SER A 33 10.68 -9.74 2.44
N SER A 34 11.33 -8.71 1.90
CA SER A 34 12.10 -8.80 0.65
C SER A 34 13.56 -9.12 0.97
N ASN A 35 14.09 -8.51 2.04
CA ASN A 35 15.37 -8.83 2.66
C ASN A 35 15.35 -8.39 4.14
N THR A 36 16.51 -8.38 4.81
CA THR A 36 16.60 -8.03 6.24
C THR A 36 16.28 -6.57 6.57
N MET A 37 16.34 -5.67 5.59
CA MET A 37 16.16 -4.21 5.76
C MET A 37 15.00 -3.65 4.94
N ALA A 38 14.29 -4.49 4.18
CA ALA A 38 13.24 -4.07 3.26
C ALA A 38 12.11 -5.10 3.16
N GLY A 39 10.88 -4.63 3.01
CA GLY A 39 9.69 -5.44 2.87
C GLY A 39 8.74 -4.89 1.81
N ALA A 40 7.73 -5.65 1.45
CA ALA A 40 6.68 -5.21 0.55
C ALA A 40 5.31 -5.65 1.08
N ALA A 41 4.29 -4.83 0.87
CA ALA A 41 2.89 -5.20 1.12
C ALA A 41 2.07 -5.16 -0.17
N PHE A 42 1.13 -6.10 -0.21
CA PHE A 42 0.28 -6.42 -1.34
C PHE A 42 -1.16 -6.55 -0.84
N MET A 43 -2.10 -6.06 -1.63
CA MET A 43 -3.52 -5.99 -1.29
C MET A 43 -4.32 -5.53 -2.51
N THR A 44 -5.64 -5.67 -2.47
CA THR A 44 -6.51 -4.98 -3.42
C THR A 44 -7.30 -3.91 -2.70
N ILE A 45 -7.24 -2.67 -3.22
CA ILE A 45 -7.96 -1.53 -2.66
C ILE A 45 -9.15 -1.25 -3.57
N HIS A 46 -10.37 -1.39 -3.05
CA HIS A 46 -11.61 -1.11 -3.77
C HIS A 46 -12.19 0.22 -3.32
N ASN A 47 -12.71 0.99 -4.27
CA ASN A 47 -13.53 2.17 -4.01
C ASN A 47 -14.98 1.85 -4.35
N HIS A 48 -15.80 1.66 -3.32
CA HIS A 48 -17.25 1.47 -3.43
C HIS A 48 -18.03 2.78 -3.52
N GLY A 49 -17.36 3.92 -3.52
CA GLY A 49 -17.95 5.23 -3.67
C GLY A 49 -18.34 5.55 -5.11
N ASP A 50 -19.16 6.59 -5.25
CA ASP A 50 -19.64 7.10 -6.54
C ASP A 50 -18.71 8.15 -7.17
N VAL A 51 -17.57 8.44 -6.55
CA VAL A 51 -16.59 9.45 -6.96
C VAL A 51 -15.20 8.85 -7.02
N ASP A 52 -14.41 9.25 -8.02
CA ASP A 52 -13.01 8.86 -8.13
C ASP A 52 -12.22 9.38 -6.91
N ASP A 53 -11.33 8.54 -6.39
CA ASP A 53 -10.39 8.92 -5.34
C ASP A 53 -8.94 8.79 -5.83
N HIS A 54 -8.02 9.33 -5.05
CA HIS A 54 -6.60 9.28 -5.35
C HIS A 54 -5.83 8.83 -4.11
N LEU A 55 -5.11 7.71 -4.20
CA LEU A 55 -4.18 7.31 -3.16
C LEU A 55 -2.92 8.15 -3.28
N LEU A 56 -2.77 9.16 -2.43
CA LEU A 56 -1.68 10.13 -2.50
C LEU A 56 -0.42 9.67 -1.79
N ASN A 57 -0.56 8.98 -0.66
CA ASN A 57 0.57 8.64 0.18
C ASN A 57 0.32 7.38 1.01
N VAL A 58 1.41 6.78 1.48
CA VAL A 58 1.40 5.63 2.38
C VAL A 58 2.46 5.83 3.47
N THR A 59 2.11 5.55 4.72
CA THR A 59 3.01 5.69 5.85
C THR A 59 2.88 4.52 6.82
N SER A 60 3.94 4.22 7.57
CA SER A 60 3.97 3.19 8.61
C SER A 60 5.10 3.51 9.59
N ASP A 61 4.94 3.08 10.84
CA ASP A 61 5.98 3.12 11.87
C ASP A 61 6.93 1.92 11.80
N ALA A 62 6.65 0.93 10.93
CA ALA A 62 7.44 -0.28 10.80
C ALA A 62 8.77 -0.07 10.05
N SER A 63 8.93 1.05 9.34
CA SER A 63 10.15 1.37 8.56
C SER A 63 10.49 2.86 8.58
N ALA A 64 11.72 3.17 8.19
CA ALA A 64 12.17 4.56 8.03
C ALA A 64 11.50 5.28 6.85
N ARG A 65 11.14 4.53 5.80
CA ARG A 65 10.44 5.03 4.61
C ARG A 65 9.45 4.00 4.09
N VAL A 66 8.29 4.47 3.64
CA VAL A 66 7.28 3.68 2.95
C VAL A 66 6.93 4.43 1.67
N GLU A 67 6.89 3.72 0.55
CA GLU A 67 6.76 4.30 -0.77
C GLU A 67 5.82 3.46 -1.63
N LEU A 68 5.05 4.11 -2.51
CA LEU A 68 4.27 3.43 -3.56
C LEU A 68 5.18 3.16 -4.75
N HIS A 69 5.27 1.90 -5.18
CA HIS A 69 6.13 1.48 -6.28
C HIS A 69 5.30 0.81 -7.37
N THR A 70 5.67 1.02 -8.63
CA THR A 70 5.12 0.30 -9.79
C THR A 70 6.25 -0.32 -10.62
N HIS A 71 5.91 -1.27 -11.49
CA HIS A 71 6.84 -1.88 -12.42
C HIS A 71 6.62 -1.31 -13.82
N ILE A 72 7.63 -0.60 -14.34
CA ILE A 72 7.61 -0.03 -15.68
C ILE A 72 8.67 -0.74 -16.52
N GLU A 73 8.28 -1.23 -17.68
CA GLU A 73 9.21 -1.73 -18.69
C GLU A 73 9.94 -0.54 -19.32
N ASP A 74 11.27 -0.55 -19.29
CA ASP A 74 12.06 0.45 -20.00
C ASP A 74 12.06 0.21 -21.53
N ALA A 75 12.65 1.14 -22.28
CA ALA A 75 12.75 1.02 -23.73
C ALA A 75 13.58 -0.19 -24.22
N ASP A 76 14.33 -0.83 -23.32
CA ASP A 76 15.20 -1.98 -23.57
C ASP A 76 14.55 -3.31 -23.12
N GLY A 77 13.28 -3.29 -22.68
CA GLY A 77 12.53 -4.47 -22.22
C GLY A 77 12.86 -4.90 -20.78
N VAL A 78 13.52 -4.05 -20.00
CA VAL A 78 13.90 -4.30 -18.61
C VAL A 78 12.87 -3.70 -17.66
N MET A 79 12.25 -4.56 -16.84
CA MET A 79 11.33 -4.15 -15.79
C MET A 79 12.07 -3.41 -14.68
N ARG A 80 11.64 -2.18 -14.37
CA ARG A 80 12.17 -1.37 -13.26
C ARG A 80 11.08 -1.04 -12.25
N MET A 81 11.40 -1.28 -10.97
CA MET A 81 10.63 -0.76 -9.84
C MET A 81 10.86 0.75 -9.73
N THR A 82 9.78 1.52 -9.84
CA THR A 82 9.82 2.99 -9.83
C THR A 82 8.88 3.51 -8.78
N HIS A 83 9.36 4.43 -7.94
CA HIS A 83 8.53 5.14 -6.97
C HIS A 83 7.55 6.07 -7.69
N VAL A 84 6.28 6.01 -7.30
CA VAL A 84 5.19 6.82 -7.85
C VAL A 84 4.87 7.94 -6.86
N GLU A 85 5.52 9.10 -7.04
CA GLU A 85 5.35 10.26 -6.15
C GLU A 85 3.94 10.87 -6.22
N GLU A 86 3.29 10.76 -7.36
CA GLU A 86 1.92 11.25 -7.55
C GLU A 86 0.87 10.37 -6.88
N GLY A 87 1.19 9.11 -6.61
CA GLY A 87 0.25 8.12 -6.08
C GLY A 87 -0.52 7.37 -7.18
N PHE A 88 -1.67 6.81 -6.83
CA PHE A 88 -2.49 6.01 -7.75
C PHE A 88 -3.93 6.50 -7.82
N VAL A 89 -4.47 6.61 -9.03
CA VAL A 89 -5.89 6.88 -9.27
C VAL A 89 -6.71 5.65 -8.87
N LEU A 90 -7.75 5.86 -8.07
CA LEU A 90 -8.70 4.85 -7.64
C LEU A 90 -10.11 5.22 -8.12
N PRO A 91 -10.54 4.74 -9.31
CA PRO A 91 -11.81 5.12 -9.90
C PRO A 91 -13.02 4.77 -9.02
N ALA A 92 -14.12 5.51 -9.16
CA ALA A 92 -15.41 5.19 -8.55
C ALA A 92 -15.88 3.78 -8.97
N GLY A 93 -16.24 2.95 -8.00
CA GLY A 93 -16.59 1.54 -8.25
C GLY A 93 -15.43 0.68 -8.76
N GLY A 94 -14.21 1.20 -8.76
CA GLY A 94 -13.00 0.55 -9.27
C GLY A 94 -12.08 0.02 -8.17
N GLU A 95 -10.90 -0.44 -8.58
CA GLU A 95 -9.91 -1.02 -7.67
C GLU A 95 -8.48 -0.76 -8.14
N ILE A 96 -7.54 -0.81 -7.18
CA ILE A 96 -6.09 -0.91 -7.42
C ILE A 96 -5.65 -2.28 -6.89
N THR A 97 -5.08 -3.11 -7.76
CA THR A 97 -4.50 -4.40 -7.36
C THR A 97 -3.00 -4.24 -7.14
N MET A 98 -2.57 -4.31 -5.88
CA MET A 98 -1.16 -4.30 -5.53
C MET A 98 -0.64 -5.73 -5.37
N GLN A 99 0.13 -6.20 -6.34
CA GLN A 99 0.62 -7.57 -6.40
C GLN A 99 2.08 -7.67 -6.87
N ARG A 100 2.66 -8.85 -6.72
CA ARG A 100 4.04 -9.12 -7.12
C ARG A 100 4.20 -8.90 -8.62
N GLY A 101 5.27 -8.20 -9.02
CA GLY A 101 5.51 -7.85 -10.43
C GLY A 101 4.67 -6.68 -10.95
N ALA A 102 3.81 -6.07 -10.13
CA ALA A 102 3.00 -4.89 -10.46
C ALA A 102 3.14 -3.81 -9.37
N GLU A 103 2.09 -3.03 -9.11
CA GLU A 103 2.04 -2.04 -8.03
C GLU A 103 2.22 -2.70 -6.66
N HIS A 104 2.92 -2.05 -5.73
CA HIS A 104 3.07 -2.52 -4.36
C HIS A 104 3.50 -1.40 -3.41
N VAL A 105 3.26 -1.61 -2.12
CA VAL A 105 3.80 -0.77 -1.05
C VAL A 105 5.18 -1.28 -0.69
N MET A 106 6.21 -0.43 -0.83
CA MET A 106 7.60 -0.78 -0.54
C MET A 106 8.02 -0.17 0.80
N PHE A 107 8.58 -1.00 1.68
CA PHE A 107 9.14 -0.59 2.98
C PHE A 107 10.66 -0.61 2.89
N MET A 108 11.28 0.54 3.20
CA MET A 108 12.72 0.74 3.13
C MET A 108 13.28 1.14 4.50
N GLY A 109 14.28 0.40 4.97
CA GLY A 109 14.87 0.61 6.29
C GLY A 109 13.94 0.13 7.40
N LEU A 110 13.56 -1.14 7.36
CA LEU A 110 12.74 -1.77 8.40
C LEU A 110 13.37 -1.59 9.80
N ASN A 111 12.53 -1.24 10.78
CA ASN A 111 12.96 -1.12 12.18
C ASN A 111 13.23 -2.49 12.82
N ALA A 112 12.47 -3.49 12.38
CA ALA A 112 12.68 -4.91 12.67
C ALA A 112 12.34 -5.73 11.42
N PRO A 113 12.98 -6.90 11.20
CA PRO A 113 12.58 -7.82 10.13
C PRO A 113 11.09 -8.17 10.28
N PHE A 114 10.35 -8.29 9.18
CA PHE A 114 8.98 -8.80 9.25
C PHE A 114 9.04 -10.31 9.49
N GLU A 115 8.58 -10.77 10.66
CA GLU A 115 8.48 -12.18 11.00
C GLU A 115 7.09 -12.72 10.66
N GLN A 116 6.98 -14.04 10.46
CA GLN A 116 5.70 -14.67 10.12
C GLN A 116 4.66 -14.39 11.21
N ASP A 117 3.43 -14.07 10.80
CA ASP A 117 2.27 -13.76 11.66
C ASP A 117 2.37 -12.44 12.44
N ASP A 118 3.41 -11.62 12.19
CA ASP A 118 3.46 -10.24 12.67
C ASP A 118 2.34 -9.39 12.05
N VAL A 119 2.06 -8.24 12.66
CA VAL A 119 1.10 -7.26 12.13
C VAL A 119 1.82 -5.94 11.89
N VAL A 120 1.66 -5.40 10.68
CA VAL A 120 2.19 -4.11 10.25
C VAL A 120 1.05 -3.14 10.04
N THR A 121 1.06 -2.03 10.75
CA THR A 121 0.06 -0.96 10.58
C THR A 121 0.49 -0.04 9.46
N ILE A 122 -0.39 0.17 8.48
CA ILE A 122 -0.19 1.10 7.36
C ILE A 122 -1.30 2.14 7.38
N THR A 123 -0.94 3.40 7.21
CA THR A 123 -1.88 4.50 6.97
C THR A 123 -1.78 4.92 5.52
N PHE A 124 -2.88 4.73 4.79
CA PHE A 124 -3.08 5.22 3.44
C PHE A 124 -3.73 6.60 3.50
N THR A 125 -3.20 7.56 2.75
CA THR A 125 -3.78 8.91 2.63
C THR A 125 -4.41 9.05 1.25
N PHE A 126 -5.74 9.12 1.22
CA PHE A 126 -6.53 9.39 0.04
C PHE A 126 -6.89 10.87 -0.06
N GLU A 127 -7.12 11.36 -1.27
CA GLU A 127 -7.53 12.74 -1.52
C GLU A 127 -8.91 13.05 -0.94
N ASN A 128 -9.89 12.15 -1.13
CA ASN A 128 -11.28 12.36 -0.73
C ASN A 128 -11.65 11.58 0.53
N ALA A 129 -11.32 10.28 0.60
CA ALA A 129 -11.59 9.46 1.76
C ALA A 129 -10.74 9.81 3.00
N GLY A 130 -9.63 10.53 2.80
CA GLY A 130 -8.71 10.94 3.86
C GLY A 130 -7.81 9.79 4.32
N GLU A 131 -7.50 9.74 5.62
CA GLU A 131 -6.61 8.72 6.18
C GLU A 131 -7.35 7.42 6.50
N VAL A 132 -6.88 6.32 5.92
CA VAL A 132 -7.38 4.96 6.18
C VAL A 132 -6.25 4.15 6.80
N VAL A 133 -6.44 3.73 8.04
CA VAL A 133 -5.48 2.92 8.79
C VAL A 133 -5.86 1.44 8.66
N VAL A 134 -4.92 0.62 8.22
CA VAL A 134 -5.10 -0.81 8.00
C VAL A 134 -3.99 -1.61 8.65
N GLU A 135 -4.39 -2.64 9.39
CA GLU A 135 -3.48 -3.62 9.97
C GLU A 135 -3.30 -4.77 8.98
N ILE A 136 -2.07 -5.01 8.55
CA ILE A 136 -1.73 -6.02 7.55
C ILE A 136 -0.93 -7.15 8.20
N PRO A 137 -1.37 -8.41 8.10
CA PRO A 137 -0.59 -9.55 8.59
C PRO A 137 0.64 -9.79 7.70
N VAL A 138 1.74 -10.21 8.32
CA VAL A 138 2.93 -10.67 7.63
C VAL A 138 2.77 -12.15 7.29
N ASP A 139 2.82 -12.46 6.00
CA ASP A 139 2.80 -13.83 5.48
C ASP A 139 3.98 -14.06 4.54
N GLN A 140 5.02 -14.71 5.07
CA GLN A 140 6.22 -15.09 4.32
C GLN A 140 5.98 -16.32 3.42
N ASN A 141 4.94 -17.11 3.73
CA ASN A 141 4.65 -18.37 3.05
C ASN A 141 3.59 -18.20 1.95
N ARG A 142 3.05 -16.99 1.75
CA ARG A 142 2.04 -16.76 0.71
C ARG A 142 2.63 -17.03 -0.67
N GLU A 143 2.22 -18.15 -1.25
CA GLU A 143 2.51 -18.44 -2.64
C GLU A 143 1.63 -17.59 -3.54
N GLU A 144 2.25 -17.04 -4.58
CA GLU A 144 1.53 -16.29 -5.60
C GLU A 144 0.62 -17.25 -6.36
N HIS A 145 -0.70 -17.08 -6.24
CA HIS A 145 -1.63 -17.72 -7.15
C HIS A 145 -1.49 -17.06 -8.52
N GLY A 146 -0.47 -17.42 -9.31
CA GLY A 146 -0.39 -16.97 -10.71
C GLY A 146 0.97 -16.83 -11.37
N ALA A 147 2.10 -16.96 -10.68
CA ALA A 147 3.39 -17.05 -11.39
C ALA A 147 3.54 -18.48 -11.93
N MET A 148 3.08 -18.70 -13.17
CA MET A 148 3.56 -19.84 -13.95
C MET A 148 5.08 -19.77 -13.97
N SER A 149 5.71 -20.59 -13.11
CA SER A 149 7.08 -21.01 -13.28
C SER A 149 7.17 -21.64 -14.66
N GLY A 150 7.56 -20.85 -15.65
CA GLY A 150 8.00 -21.36 -16.93
C GLY A 150 9.16 -22.31 -16.66
N GLU A 151 8.82 -23.60 -16.69
CA GLU A 151 9.71 -24.73 -16.80
C GLU A 151 10.91 -24.36 -17.69
N MET A 152 12.08 -24.11 -17.09
CA MET A 152 13.32 -24.09 -17.85
C MET A 152 13.68 -25.55 -18.15
N ASP A 153 13.19 -26.03 -19.28
CA ASP A 153 13.65 -27.28 -19.87
C ASP A 153 15.10 -27.10 -20.37
N HIS A 154 16.05 -27.61 -19.59
CA HIS A 154 17.46 -27.69 -19.94
C HIS A 154 17.83 -29.07 -20.49
N SER A 155 17.04 -29.62 -21.41
CA SER A 155 17.37 -30.87 -22.09
C SER A 155 17.63 -30.68 -23.60
N ASP A 156 18.81 -30.13 -23.95
CA ASP A 156 19.59 -30.62 -25.09
C ASP A 156 20.97 -29.94 -25.17
N MET A 157 21.94 -30.53 -24.47
CA MET A 157 23.35 -30.41 -24.83
C MET A 157 23.77 -31.74 -25.47
N ASP A 158 23.60 -31.84 -26.79
CA ASP A 158 24.24 -32.89 -27.57
C ASP A 158 25.74 -32.59 -27.69
N HIS A 159 26.53 -33.23 -26.83
CA HIS A 159 27.95 -33.44 -27.04
C HIS A 159 28.16 -34.83 -27.62
N SER A 160 28.05 -34.97 -28.94
CA SER A 160 28.63 -36.11 -29.65
C SER A 160 29.87 -35.68 -30.43
N ASP A 161 31.01 -35.97 -29.80
CA ASP A 161 32.34 -36.15 -30.39
C ASP A 161 32.27 -37.06 -31.64
N HIS A 162 32.77 -36.59 -32.80
CA HIS A 162 33.61 -37.33 -33.77
C HIS A 162 34.06 -36.43 -34.93
#